data_AF-A0A2R6DTP7-F1
#
_entry.id   AF-A0A2R6DTP7-F1
#
_cell.length_a   1.000
_cell.length_b   1.000
_cell.length_c   1.000
_cell.angle_alpha   90.00
_cell.angle_beta   90.00
_cell.angle_gamma   90.00
#
_symmetry.space_group_name_H-M   'P 1'
#
loop_
_entity.id
_entity.type
_entity.pdbx_description
1 polymer ?
#
loop_
_entity_poly.entity_id
_entity_poly.type
_entity_poly.pdbx_seq_one_letter_code
_entity_poly.pdbx_strand_id
1 'polypeptide(L)'
;MVGLLTWVLVGITLYTVIAIGLQTRGYLPEYAKVSGPLLTIHTQRGRQFLDWLAQPKRFWRAWGNVGVGITVIVMVLSGFIVVASVFAIVAQPEGAAIQNPQNVLVIPGVNDFLPLSAAPEIIFGLLVGLVVHEGGHGLLCRVENIEIDSMGVALFALIPIGAFVEPDADNQREADRGAQTRMFAAGITNNFAITAIALLLLVGPIAASVAVVPGAPVGDTLPGSGAEAAGLGHGDVITAIDGQPVDNESHLEDVVDEVDDATVEVSLRDGDPVTVERRLLIFGAVPGVADDIVGQDPLTRITAVDGTAVNTEAAFDAAVADDSTATLETDRGNV
;
A
#
# COMPACT_ATOMS: atom_id res chain seq x y z
N MET A 1 31.17 -8.20 -32.09
CA MET A 1 30.48 -9.17 -31.21
C MET A 1 28.99 -9.05 -31.50
N VAL A 2 28.29 -10.16 -31.72
CA VAL A 2 26.84 -10.14 -31.96
C VAL A 2 26.16 -9.86 -30.62
N GLY A 3 25.30 -8.84 -30.55
CA GLY A 3 24.64 -8.44 -29.31
C GLY A 3 23.58 -9.45 -28.87
N LEU A 4 23.26 -9.47 -27.57
CA LEU A 4 22.21 -10.32 -26.98
C LEU A 4 20.87 -10.17 -27.72
N LEU A 5 20.48 -8.93 -28.05
CA LEU A 5 19.25 -8.63 -28.78
C LEU A 5 19.19 -9.36 -30.12
N THR A 6 20.31 -9.43 -30.85
CA THR A 6 20.37 -10.12 -32.14
C THR A 6 20.11 -11.62 -31.97
N TRP A 7 20.66 -12.24 -30.93
CA TRP A 7 20.39 -13.65 -30.62
C TRP A 7 18.94 -13.90 -30.23
N VAL A 8 18.33 -13.00 -29.45
CA VAL A 8 16.90 -13.08 -29.11
C VAL A 8 16.03 -12.99 -30.36
N LEU A 9 16.30 -12.03 -31.25
CA LEU A 9 15.56 -11.87 -32.51
C LEU A 9 15.72 -13.06 -33.45
N VAL A 10 16.94 -13.60 -33.56
CA VAL A 10 17.20 -14.83 -34.34
C VAL A 10 16.43 -16.01 -33.74
N GLY A 11 16.43 -16.15 -32.41
CA GLY A 11 15.68 -17.19 -31.70
C GLY A 11 14.17 -17.12 -31.94
N ILE A 12 13.58 -15.92 -31.80
CA ILE A 12 12.15 -15.69 -32.07
C ILE A 12 11.82 -15.99 -33.53
N THR A 13 12.66 -15.52 -34.46
CA THR A 13 12.47 -15.74 -35.90
C THR A 13 12.53 -17.24 -36.23
N LEU A 14 13.53 -17.95 -35.70
CA LEU A 14 13.68 -19.39 -35.88
C LEU A 14 12.47 -20.14 -35.32
N TYR A 15 12.05 -19.80 -34.10
CA TYR A 15 10.84 -20.34 -33.49
C TYR A 15 9.61 -20.13 -34.41
N THR A 16 9.40 -18.91 -34.90
CA THR A 16 8.25 -18.57 -35.77
C THR A 16 8.28 -19.37 -37.06
N VAL A 17 9.42 -19.47 -37.73
CA VAL A 17 9.56 -20.26 -38.96
C VAL A 17 9.25 -21.73 -38.71
N ILE A 18 9.77 -22.30 -37.62
CA ILE A 18 9.50 -23.70 -37.24
C ILE A 18 8.01 -23.89 -36.92
N ALA A 19 7.42 -23.02 -36.10
CA ALA A 19 6.04 -23.12 -35.65
C ALA A 19 5.05 -23.02 -36.81
N ILE A 20 5.25 -22.05 -37.72
CA ILE A 20 4.47 -21.93 -38.96
C ILE A 20 4.71 -23.15 -39.87
N GLY A 21 5.95 -23.63 -39.97
CA GLY A 21 6.29 -24.83 -40.73
C GLY A 21 5.59 -26.09 -40.21
N LEU A 22 5.42 -26.22 -38.89
CA LEU A 22 4.66 -27.30 -38.26
C LEU A 22 3.16 -27.15 -38.48
N GLN A 23 2.62 -25.93 -38.38
CA GLN A 23 1.20 -25.66 -38.61
C GLN A 23 0.78 -25.95 -40.06
N THR A 24 1.55 -25.46 -41.02
CA THR A 24 1.29 -25.65 -42.47
C THR A 24 1.35 -27.11 -42.88
N ARG A 25 2.17 -27.92 -42.18
CA ARG A 25 2.27 -29.38 -42.39
C ARG A 25 1.23 -30.19 -41.61
N GLY A 26 0.37 -29.56 -40.81
CA GLY A 26 -0.65 -30.25 -40.03
C GLY A 26 -0.12 -31.03 -38.83
N TYR A 27 1.11 -30.75 -38.36
CA TYR A 27 1.67 -31.38 -37.16
C TYR A 27 1.16 -30.74 -35.86
N LEU A 28 0.64 -29.51 -35.94
CA LEU A 28 0.03 -28.86 -34.78
C LEU A 28 -1.42 -29.34 -34.60
N PRO A 29 -1.85 -29.58 -33.36
CA PRO A 29 -3.23 -29.95 -33.07
C PRO A 29 -4.18 -28.78 -33.32
N GLU A 30 -5.46 -29.07 -33.59
CA GLU A 30 -6.47 -28.06 -33.96
C GLU A 30 -6.67 -26.94 -32.91
N TYR A 31 -6.38 -27.24 -31.64
CA TYR A 31 -6.46 -26.26 -30.56
C TYR A 31 -5.30 -25.25 -30.55
N ALA A 32 -4.20 -25.51 -31.26
CA ALA A 32 -3.01 -24.67 -31.30
C ALA A 32 -2.95 -23.90 -32.63
N LYS A 33 -3.10 -22.57 -32.57
CA LYS A 33 -2.98 -21.69 -33.74
C LYS A 33 -1.75 -20.82 -33.62
N VAL A 34 -0.95 -20.74 -34.69
CA VAL A 34 0.25 -19.90 -34.74
C VAL A 34 -0.02 -18.71 -35.66
N SER A 35 0.30 -17.51 -35.17
CA SER A 35 0.23 -16.25 -35.91
C SER A 35 1.51 -15.47 -35.68
N GLY A 36 2.51 -15.68 -36.55
CA GLY A 36 3.84 -15.10 -36.37
C GLY A 36 4.53 -15.65 -35.11
N PRO A 37 5.02 -14.81 -34.18
CA PRO A 37 5.60 -15.28 -32.92
C PRO A 37 4.55 -15.66 -31.87
N LEU A 38 3.27 -15.44 -32.14
CA LEU A 38 2.19 -15.74 -31.21
C LEU A 38 1.66 -17.16 -31.41
N LEU A 39 1.51 -17.89 -30.32
CA LEU A 39 0.84 -19.19 -30.26
C LEU A 39 -0.36 -19.06 -29.33
N THR A 40 -1.56 -19.33 -29.85
CA THR A 40 -2.79 -19.35 -29.06
C THR A 40 -3.28 -20.78 -28.89
N ILE A 41 -3.50 -21.14 -27.62
CA ILE A 41 -4.02 -22.45 -27.24
C ILE A 41 -5.48 -22.26 -26.85
N HIS A 42 -6.39 -22.84 -27.62
CA HIS A 42 -7.82 -22.74 -27.44
C HIS A 42 -8.35 -23.96 -26.69
N THR A 43 -9.36 -23.76 -25.86
CA THR A 43 -10.05 -24.82 -25.15
C THR A 43 -11.51 -24.44 -24.98
N GLN A 44 -12.37 -25.45 -24.94
CA GLN A 44 -13.78 -25.29 -24.58
C GLN A 44 -14.09 -25.87 -23.20
N ARG A 45 -13.09 -26.47 -22.53
CA ARG A 45 -13.29 -27.19 -21.25
C ARG A 45 -13.70 -26.26 -20.11
N GLY A 46 -13.21 -25.02 -20.10
CA GLY A 46 -13.55 -24.04 -19.05
C GLY A 46 -15.03 -23.61 -19.06
N ARG A 47 -15.76 -23.88 -20.14
CA ARG A 47 -17.19 -23.55 -20.27
C ARG A 47 -18.05 -24.21 -19.18
N GLN A 48 -17.82 -25.49 -18.89
CA GLN A 48 -18.59 -26.22 -17.88
C GLN A 48 -18.36 -25.64 -16.47
N PHE A 49 -17.12 -25.26 -16.19
CA PHE A 49 -16.79 -24.60 -14.92
C PHE A 49 -17.48 -23.24 -14.80
N LEU A 50 -17.49 -22.44 -15.89
CA LEU A 50 -18.21 -21.18 -15.92
C LEU A 50 -19.73 -21.36 -15.81
N ASP A 51 -20.31 -22.40 -16.40
CA ASP A 51 -21.75 -22.72 -16.28
C ASP A 51 -22.15 -23.05 -14.85
N TRP A 52 -21.30 -23.79 -14.15
CA TRP A 52 -21.47 -24.07 -12.73
C TRP A 52 -21.31 -22.79 -11.89
N LEU A 53 -20.27 -22.00 -12.16
CA LEU A 53 -20.01 -20.77 -11.42
C LEU A 53 -21.10 -19.71 -11.65
N ALA A 54 -21.72 -19.69 -12.85
CA ALA A 54 -22.78 -18.75 -13.23
C ALA A 54 -24.16 -19.07 -12.64
N GLN A 55 -24.34 -20.22 -11.97
CA GLN A 55 -25.63 -20.64 -11.40
C GLN A 55 -26.35 -19.56 -10.55
N PRO A 56 -25.68 -18.84 -9.63
CA PRO A 56 -26.34 -17.77 -8.87
C PRO A 56 -26.46 -16.49 -9.72
N LYS A 57 -27.22 -16.55 -10.82
CA LYS A 57 -27.37 -15.46 -11.81
C LYS A 57 -27.77 -14.13 -11.17
N ARG A 58 -28.62 -14.15 -10.14
CA ARG A 58 -29.06 -12.92 -9.44
C ARG A 58 -27.90 -12.22 -8.74
N PHE A 59 -27.03 -12.97 -8.08
CA PHE A 59 -25.84 -12.43 -7.42
C PHE A 59 -24.90 -11.82 -8.46
N TRP A 60 -24.59 -12.55 -9.53
CA TRP A 60 -23.67 -12.06 -10.57
C TRP A 60 -24.22 -10.86 -11.33
N ARG A 61 -25.54 -10.75 -11.54
CA ARG A 61 -26.15 -9.55 -12.11
C ARG A 61 -26.04 -8.34 -11.18
N ALA A 62 -26.24 -8.53 -9.87
CA ALA A 62 -26.05 -7.47 -8.89
C ALA A 62 -24.58 -7.02 -8.84
N TRP A 63 -23.65 -7.98 -8.81
CA TRP A 63 -22.21 -7.75 -8.90
C TRP A 63 -21.84 -6.98 -10.17
N GLY A 64 -22.34 -7.41 -11.33
CA GLY A 64 -22.13 -6.72 -12.60
C GLY A 64 -22.67 -5.30 -12.59
N ASN A 65 -23.84 -5.05 -12.00
CA ASN A 65 -24.39 -3.68 -11.89
C ASN A 65 -23.52 -2.76 -11.02
N VAL A 66 -22.99 -3.27 -9.89
CA VAL A 66 -22.00 -2.54 -9.07
C VAL A 66 -20.76 -2.24 -9.92
N GLY A 67 -20.29 -3.25 -10.65
CA GLY A 67 -19.16 -3.15 -11.56
C GLY A 67 -19.31 -2.12 -12.67
N VAL A 68 -20.50 -1.99 -13.24
CA VAL A 68 -20.83 -0.93 -14.21
C VAL A 68 -20.66 0.45 -13.58
N GLY A 69 -21.15 0.64 -12.35
CA GLY A 69 -20.97 1.90 -11.61
C GLY A 69 -19.49 2.25 -11.41
N ILE A 70 -18.69 1.29 -10.92
CA ILE A 70 -17.24 1.45 -10.74
C ILE A 70 -16.57 1.80 -12.09
N THR A 71 -16.91 1.06 -13.14
CA THR A 71 -16.33 1.26 -14.48
C THR A 71 -16.61 2.66 -15.01
N VAL A 72 -17.83 3.18 -14.84
CA VAL A 72 -18.18 4.55 -15.26
C VAL A 72 -17.36 5.58 -14.48
N ILE A 73 -17.22 5.42 -13.16
CA ILE A 73 -16.41 6.32 -12.32
C ILE A 73 -14.94 6.31 -12.79
N VAL A 74 -14.35 5.12 -12.94
CA VAL A 74 -12.96 4.95 -13.38
C VAL A 74 -12.77 5.52 -14.78
N MET A 75 -13.72 5.34 -15.69
CA MET A 75 -13.65 5.88 -17.05
C MET A 75 -13.68 7.42 -17.05
N VAL A 76 -14.57 8.04 -16.26
CA VAL A 76 -14.63 9.51 -16.15
C VAL A 76 -13.36 10.07 -15.50
N LEU A 77 -12.89 9.46 -14.41
CA LEU A 77 -11.67 9.88 -13.73
C LEU A 77 -10.43 9.74 -14.64
N SER A 78 -10.30 8.59 -15.32
CA SER A 78 -9.20 8.35 -16.25
C SER A 78 -9.25 9.31 -17.44
N GLY A 79 -10.44 9.57 -17.97
CA GLY A 79 -10.64 10.58 -19.03
C GLY A 79 -10.21 11.96 -18.57
N PHE A 80 -10.59 12.38 -17.36
CA PHE A 80 -10.14 13.63 -16.77
C PHE A 80 -8.63 13.68 -16.59
N ILE A 81 -8.00 12.62 -16.04
CA ILE A 81 -6.55 12.54 -15.86
C ILE A 81 -5.81 12.64 -17.19
N VAL A 82 -6.29 11.96 -18.23
CA VAL A 82 -5.68 12.01 -19.57
C VAL A 82 -5.81 13.41 -20.17
N VAL A 83 -6.95 14.07 -20.02
CA VAL A 83 -7.11 15.45 -20.50
C VAL A 83 -6.22 16.41 -19.70
N ALA A 84 -6.17 16.27 -18.37
CA ALA A 84 -5.33 17.08 -17.49
C ALA A 84 -3.84 16.87 -17.76
N SER A 85 -3.41 15.65 -18.10
CA SER A 85 -2.01 15.35 -18.39
C SER A 85 -1.53 16.04 -19.67
N VAL A 86 -2.39 16.18 -20.68
CA VAL A 86 -2.09 16.97 -21.89
C VAL A 86 -1.80 18.42 -21.52
N PHE A 87 -2.63 19.05 -20.69
CA PHE A 87 -2.39 20.43 -20.24
C PHE A 87 -1.13 20.54 -19.39
N ALA A 88 -0.87 19.58 -18.50
CA ALA A 88 0.32 19.56 -17.66
C ALA A 88 1.61 19.48 -18.51
N ILE A 89 1.64 18.60 -19.52
CA ILE A 89 2.79 18.45 -20.43
C ILE A 89 3.03 19.73 -21.24
N VAL A 90 1.97 20.40 -21.71
CA VAL A 90 2.10 21.66 -22.47
C VAL A 90 2.58 22.80 -21.57
N ALA A 91 2.09 22.88 -20.33
CA ALA A 91 2.46 23.93 -19.38
C ALA A 91 3.89 23.76 -18.85
N GLN A 92 4.31 22.52 -18.58
CA GLN A 92 5.63 22.18 -18.05
C GLN A 92 6.16 20.91 -18.73
N PRO A 93 6.83 21.05 -19.89
CA PRO A 93 7.40 19.91 -20.62
C PRO A 93 8.41 19.10 -19.80
N GLU A 94 9.13 19.76 -18.90
CA GLU A 94 10.14 19.15 -18.01
C GLU A 94 9.53 18.55 -16.72
N GLY A 95 8.28 18.92 -16.39
CA GLY A 95 7.57 18.46 -15.20
C GLY A 95 6.76 17.17 -15.41
N ALA A 96 6.77 16.59 -16.60
CA ALA A 96 6.06 15.35 -16.89
C ALA A 96 6.66 14.18 -16.07
N ALA A 97 5.87 13.66 -15.11
CA ALA A 97 6.27 12.61 -14.17
C ALA A 97 6.69 11.27 -14.80
N ILE A 98 6.44 11.06 -16.11
CA ILE A 98 6.95 9.90 -16.84
C ILE A 98 8.29 10.27 -17.45
N GLN A 99 9.32 10.44 -16.62
CA GLN A 99 10.67 10.75 -17.10
C GLN A 99 11.30 9.57 -17.85
N ASN A 100 10.83 8.35 -17.59
CA ASN A 100 11.39 7.16 -18.19
C ASN A 100 10.30 6.19 -18.67
N PRO A 101 10.09 6.05 -20.00
CA PRO A 101 9.09 5.14 -20.57
C PRO A 101 9.26 3.68 -20.12
N GLN A 102 10.47 3.27 -19.73
CA GLN A 102 10.73 1.92 -19.23
C GLN A 102 9.92 1.59 -17.97
N ASN A 103 9.63 2.59 -17.14
CA ASN A 103 8.92 2.42 -15.87
C ASN A 103 7.38 2.32 -16.02
N VAL A 104 6.87 2.46 -17.25
CA VAL A 104 5.46 2.15 -17.58
C VAL A 104 5.27 0.65 -17.85
N LEU A 105 6.32 -0.04 -18.28
CA LEU A 105 6.25 -1.46 -18.61
C LEU A 105 6.32 -2.31 -17.33
N VAL A 106 5.37 -3.22 -17.14
CA VAL A 106 5.39 -4.17 -16.01
C VAL A 106 6.27 -5.37 -16.37
N ILE A 107 7.57 -5.13 -16.59
CA ILE A 107 8.56 -6.14 -16.94
C ILE A 107 9.68 -6.13 -15.89
N PRO A 108 9.80 -7.18 -15.05
CA PRO A 108 10.86 -7.28 -14.06
C PRO A 108 12.27 -7.16 -14.70
N GLY A 109 13.14 -6.36 -14.09
CA GLY A 109 14.50 -6.08 -14.56
C GLY A 109 14.62 -5.05 -15.68
N VAL A 110 13.51 -4.65 -16.31
CA VAL A 110 13.45 -3.53 -17.26
C VAL A 110 12.89 -2.29 -16.58
N ASN A 111 11.92 -2.47 -15.70
CA ASN A 111 11.38 -1.42 -14.85
C ASN A 111 12.24 -1.26 -13.61
N ASP A 112 12.68 -0.03 -13.32
CA ASP A 112 13.57 0.28 -12.19
C ASP A 112 12.94 -0.09 -10.83
N PHE A 113 11.62 -0.17 -10.76
CA PHE A 113 10.86 -0.50 -9.55
C PHE A 113 10.53 -2.00 -9.42
N LEU A 114 10.83 -2.82 -10.44
CA LEU A 114 10.51 -4.25 -10.45
C LEU A 114 11.80 -5.08 -10.51
N PRO A 115 12.41 -5.42 -9.37
CA PRO A 115 13.64 -6.21 -9.36
C PRO A 115 13.40 -7.62 -9.92
N LEU A 116 14.41 -8.18 -10.60
CA LEU A 116 14.33 -9.55 -11.15
C LEU A 116 14.07 -10.62 -10.08
N SER A 117 14.47 -10.37 -8.84
CA SER A 117 14.21 -11.28 -7.71
C SER A 117 12.72 -11.44 -7.39
N ALA A 118 11.90 -10.43 -7.70
CA ALA A 118 10.44 -10.46 -7.50
C ALA A 118 9.69 -10.93 -8.76
N ALA A 119 10.41 -11.34 -9.82
CA ALA A 119 9.79 -11.74 -11.08
C ALA A 119 8.79 -12.90 -10.93
N PRO A 120 9.06 -13.97 -10.15
CA PRO A 120 8.09 -15.05 -9.95
C PRO A 120 6.76 -14.57 -9.38
N GLU A 121 6.79 -13.70 -8.38
CA GLU A 121 5.63 -13.15 -7.68
C GLU A 121 4.84 -12.20 -8.60
N ILE A 122 5.54 -11.36 -9.37
CA ILE A 122 4.93 -10.45 -10.35
C ILE A 122 4.24 -11.25 -11.45
N ILE A 123 4.90 -12.27 -12.01
CA ILE A 123 4.32 -13.13 -13.05
C ILE A 123 3.10 -13.87 -12.50
N PHE A 124 3.17 -14.36 -11.27
CA PHE A 124 2.04 -14.99 -10.61
C PHE A 124 0.86 -14.02 -10.45
N GLY A 125 1.10 -12.80 -9.95
CA GLY A 125 0.08 -11.76 -9.81
C GLY A 125 -0.55 -11.37 -11.14
N LEU A 126 0.26 -11.19 -12.19
CA LEU A 126 -0.22 -10.92 -13.55
C LEU A 126 -1.09 -12.06 -14.09
N LEU A 127 -0.67 -13.32 -13.89
CA LEU A 127 -1.43 -14.49 -14.31
C LEU A 127 -2.78 -14.57 -13.58
N VAL A 128 -2.79 -14.34 -12.27
CA VAL A 128 -4.03 -14.31 -11.48
C VAL A 128 -4.96 -13.22 -11.98
N GLY A 129 -4.47 -11.98 -12.12
CA GLY A 129 -5.27 -10.85 -12.60
C GLY A 129 -5.85 -11.12 -14.00
N LEU A 130 -5.04 -11.65 -14.91
CA LEU A 130 -5.45 -12.02 -16.27
C LEU A 130 -6.54 -13.10 -16.27
N VAL A 131 -6.36 -14.18 -15.52
CA VAL A 131 -7.35 -15.26 -15.42
C VAL A 131 -8.66 -14.75 -14.82
N VAL A 132 -8.58 -13.90 -13.80
CA VAL A 132 -9.74 -13.30 -13.14
C VAL A 132 -10.45 -12.28 -14.05
N HIS A 133 -9.71 -11.52 -14.84
CA HIS A 133 -10.22 -10.55 -15.80
C HIS A 133 -11.01 -11.24 -16.92
N GLU A 134 -10.35 -12.15 -17.63
CA GLU A 134 -10.93 -12.88 -18.76
C GLU A 134 -12.00 -13.85 -18.30
N GLY A 135 -11.75 -14.55 -17.19
CA GLY A 135 -12.75 -15.39 -16.53
C GLY A 135 -13.98 -14.59 -16.10
N GLY A 136 -13.81 -13.32 -15.73
CA GLY A 136 -14.91 -12.39 -15.45
C GLY A 136 -15.80 -12.13 -16.65
N HIS A 137 -15.19 -11.80 -17.80
CA HIS A 137 -15.93 -11.66 -19.06
C HIS A 137 -16.69 -12.96 -19.39
N GLY A 138 -16.00 -14.11 -19.34
CA GLY A 138 -16.64 -15.41 -19.60
C GLY A 138 -17.76 -15.78 -18.63
N LEU A 139 -17.60 -15.47 -17.35
CA LEU A 139 -18.63 -15.69 -16.34
C LEU A 139 -19.88 -14.86 -16.64
N LEU A 140 -19.71 -13.58 -16.95
CA LEU A 140 -20.84 -12.69 -17.26
C LEU A 140 -21.47 -13.04 -18.61
N CYS A 141 -20.72 -13.56 -19.58
CA CYS A 141 -21.29 -14.15 -20.78
C CYS A 141 -22.28 -15.27 -20.41
N ARG A 142 -21.90 -16.21 -19.55
CA ARG A 142 -22.79 -17.30 -19.11
C ARG A 142 -24.00 -16.82 -18.30
N VAL A 143 -23.82 -15.82 -17.45
CA VAL A 143 -24.91 -15.22 -16.66
C VAL A 143 -25.96 -14.57 -17.57
N GLU A 144 -25.52 -13.93 -18.65
CA GLU A 144 -26.38 -13.22 -19.61
C GLU A 144 -26.80 -14.04 -20.83
N ASN A 145 -26.41 -15.32 -20.87
CA ASN A 145 -26.67 -16.24 -21.98
C ASN A 145 -26.02 -15.79 -23.32
N ILE A 146 -24.83 -15.22 -23.25
CA ILE A 146 -23.96 -14.97 -24.41
C ILE A 146 -23.05 -16.21 -24.55
N GLU A 147 -23.08 -16.83 -25.72
CA GLU A 147 -22.25 -18.00 -26.00
C GLU A 147 -20.76 -17.63 -26.08
N ILE A 148 -19.88 -18.59 -25.80
CA ILE A 148 -18.42 -18.41 -25.82
C ILE A 148 -17.88 -19.35 -26.88
N ASP A 149 -17.34 -18.84 -27.99
CA ASP A 149 -16.77 -19.63 -29.09
C ASP A 149 -15.49 -20.34 -28.68
N SER A 150 -14.64 -19.65 -27.93
CA SER A 150 -13.39 -20.22 -27.47
C SER A 150 -12.87 -19.49 -26.23
N MET A 151 -11.97 -20.13 -25.50
CA MET A 151 -11.19 -19.49 -24.44
C MET A 151 -9.80 -20.10 -24.44
N GLY A 152 -8.81 -19.38 -23.91
CA GLY A 152 -7.44 -19.86 -24.07
C GLY A 152 -6.36 -19.01 -23.45
N VAL A 153 -5.13 -19.36 -23.80
CA VAL A 153 -3.91 -18.66 -23.42
C VAL A 153 -3.17 -18.25 -24.69
N ALA A 154 -2.66 -17.02 -24.70
CA ALA A 154 -1.79 -16.46 -25.71
C ALA A 154 -0.34 -16.49 -25.21
N LEU A 155 0.54 -17.10 -26.01
CA LEU A 155 1.97 -17.22 -25.74
C LEU A 155 2.73 -16.39 -26.77
N PHE A 156 3.67 -15.56 -26.31
CA PHE A 156 4.72 -15.01 -27.16
C PHE A 156 5.89 -15.99 -27.17
N ALA A 157 6.06 -16.69 -28.27
CA ALA A 157 6.89 -17.87 -28.38
C ALA A 157 6.57 -18.93 -27.31
N LEU A 158 7.27 -18.89 -26.17
CA LEU A 158 7.07 -19.80 -25.03
C LEU A 158 6.61 -19.07 -23.76
N ILE A 159 6.52 -17.75 -23.80
CA ILE A 159 6.21 -16.90 -22.65
C ILE A 159 4.70 -16.61 -22.65
N PRO A 160 3.96 -16.92 -21.58
CA PRO A 160 2.57 -16.53 -21.48
C PRO A 160 2.45 -15.02 -21.38
N ILE A 161 1.73 -14.42 -22.33
CA ILE A 161 1.49 -12.97 -22.38
C ILE A 161 0.04 -12.60 -22.12
N GLY A 162 -0.88 -13.57 -22.20
CA GLY A 162 -2.30 -13.29 -22.13
C GLY A 162 -3.16 -14.55 -22.00
N ALA A 163 -4.39 -14.35 -21.57
CA ALA A 163 -5.49 -15.29 -21.65
C ALA A 163 -6.61 -14.56 -22.39
N PHE A 164 -7.59 -15.31 -22.86
CA PHE A 164 -8.72 -14.70 -23.55
C PHE A 164 -9.98 -15.54 -23.39
N VAL A 165 -11.11 -14.85 -23.42
CA VAL A 165 -12.43 -15.45 -23.66
C VAL A 165 -13.07 -14.78 -24.87
N GLU A 166 -13.43 -15.57 -25.86
CA GLU A 166 -14.01 -15.12 -27.11
C GLU A 166 -15.54 -15.34 -27.08
N PRO A 167 -16.36 -14.30 -26.89
CA PRO A 167 -17.80 -14.40 -27.00
C PRO A 167 -18.24 -14.54 -28.46
N ASP A 168 -19.31 -15.30 -28.70
CA ASP A 168 -19.95 -15.34 -30.02
C ASP A 168 -20.49 -13.95 -30.37
N ALA A 169 -20.06 -13.44 -31.51
CA ALA A 169 -20.29 -12.05 -31.88
C ALA A 169 -21.76 -11.75 -32.22
N ASP A 170 -22.51 -12.74 -32.70
CA ASP A 170 -23.92 -12.57 -33.06
C ASP A 170 -24.80 -12.57 -31.81
N ASN A 171 -24.61 -13.54 -30.91
CA ASN A 171 -25.24 -13.56 -29.58
C ASN A 171 -24.92 -12.29 -28.78
N GLN A 172 -23.67 -11.81 -28.83
CA GLN A 172 -23.27 -10.59 -28.15
C GLN A 172 -24.03 -9.36 -28.66
N ARG A 173 -24.24 -9.26 -29.99
CA ARG A 173 -24.98 -8.14 -30.61
C ARG A 173 -26.47 -8.20 -30.32
N GLU A 174 -27.03 -9.41 -30.26
CA GLU A 174 -28.45 -9.64 -29.95
C GLU A 174 -28.77 -9.42 -28.47
N ALA A 175 -27.78 -9.57 -27.58
CA ALA A 175 -27.96 -9.36 -26.15
C ALA A 175 -28.37 -7.91 -25.80
N ASP A 176 -29.19 -7.76 -24.77
CA ASP A 176 -29.61 -6.45 -24.28
C ASP A 176 -28.40 -5.58 -23.87
N ARG A 177 -28.53 -4.26 -24.01
CA ARG A 177 -27.49 -3.31 -23.59
C ARG A 177 -27.01 -3.51 -22.16
N GLY A 178 -27.93 -3.82 -21.24
CA GLY A 178 -27.57 -4.09 -19.84
C GLY A 178 -26.67 -5.32 -19.68
N ALA A 179 -26.93 -6.38 -20.47
CA ALA A 179 -26.10 -7.58 -20.48
C ALA A 179 -24.70 -7.28 -21.05
N GLN A 180 -24.65 -6.59 -22.20
CA GLN A 180 -23.40 -6.16 -22.82
C GLN A 180 -22.56 -5.30 -21.87
N THR A 181 -23.16 -4.28 -21.25
CA THR A 181 -22.44 -3.37 -20.34
C THR A 181 -21.90 -4.10 -19.12
N ARG A 182 -22.66 -5.03 -18.52
CA ARG A 182 -22.16 -5.86 -17.40
C ARG A 182 -21.02 -6.78 -17.82
N MET A 183 -21.12 -7.40 -19.00
CA MET A 183 -20.06 -8.23 -19.56
C MET A 183 -18.80 -7.41 -19.81
N PHE A 184 -18.87 -6.22 -20.43
CA PHE A 184 -17.71 -5.36 -20.66
C PHE A 184 -17.10 -4.81 -19.36
N ALA A 185 -17.92 -4.55 -18.33
CA ALA A 185 -17.44 -4.09 -17.03
C ALA A 185 -16.82 -5.22 -16.16
N ALA A 186 -17.05 -6.48 -16.51
CA ALA A 186 -16.71 -7.63 -15.65
C ALA A 186 -15.22 -7.73 -15.33
N GLY A 187 -14.35 -7.57 -16.32
CA GLY A 187 -12.90 -7.70 -16.15
C GLY A 187 -12.32 -6.66 -15.19
N ILE A 188 -12.74 -5.39 -15.32
CA ILE A 188 -12.33 -4.29 -14.43
C ILE A 188 -12.81 -4.59 -12.99
N THR A 189 -14.09 -4.92 -12.85
CA THR A 189 -14.72 -5.16 -11.54
C THR A 189 -14.05 -6.31 -10.77
N ASN A 190 -13.78 -7.41 -11.46
CA ASN A 190 -13.15 -8.58 -10.85
C ASN A 190 -11.68 -8.31 -10.48
N ASN A 191 -10.97 -7.51 -11.27
CA ASN A 191 -9.61 -7.08 -10.91
C ASN A 191 -9.58 -6.16 -9.69
N PHE A 192 -10.55 -5.25 -9.54
CA PHE A 192 -10.68 -4.49 -8.30
C PHE A 192 -10.98 -5.39 -7.10
N ALA A 193 -11.82 -6.42 -7.27
CA ALA A 193 -12.13 -7.35 -6.20
C ALA A 193 -10.92 -8.17 -5.76
N ILE A 194 -10.15 -8.74 -6.70
CA ILE A 194 -8.94 -9.50 -6.34
C ILE A 194 -7.87 -8.58 -5.73
N THR A 195 -7.79 -7.33 -6.18
CA THR A 195 -6.91 -6.31 -5.57
C THR A 195 -7.31 -6.04 -4.12
N ALA A 196 -8.61 -5.83 -3.85
CA ALA A 196 -9.11 -5.63 -2.50
C ALA A 196 -8.84 -6.84 -1.61
N ILE A 197 -9.04 -8.07 -2.12
CA ILE A 197 -8.72 -9.31 -1.40
C ILE A 197 -7.21 -9.39 -1.12
N ALA A 198 -6.35 -9.09 -2.10
CA ALA A 198 -4.91 -9.10 -1.92
C ALA A 198 -4.46 -8.09 -0.86
N LEU A 199 -5.01 -6.87 -0.88
CA LEU A 199 -4.75 -5.85 0.13
C LEU A 199 -5.23 -6.27 1.53
N LEU A 200 -6.42 -6.88 1.62
CA LEU A 200 -6.93 -7.41 2.89
C LEU A 200 -6.07 -8.56 3.42
N LEU A 201 -5.56 -9.44 2.55
CA LEU A 201 -4.64 -10.51 2.96
C LEU A 201 -3.26 -9.97 3.35
N LEU A 202 -2.83 -8.87 2.75
CA LEU A 202 -1.58 -8.21 3.07
C LEU A 202 -1.65 -7.45 4.42
N VAL A 203 -2.68 -6.63 4.61
CA VAL A 203 -2.81 -5.72 5.75
C VAL A 203 -3.57 -6.37 6.92
N GLY A 204 -4.53 -7.24 6.62
CA GLY A 204 -5.44 -7.83 7.62
C GLY A 204 -4.73 -8.58 8.75
N PRO A 205 -3.78 -9.50 8.46
CA PRO A 205 -3.03 -10.18 9.50
C PRO A 205 -2.19 -9.22 10.36
N ILE A 206 -1.60 -8.19 9.75
CA ILE A 206 -0.82 -7.18 10.47
C ILE A 206 -1.73 -6.40 11.41
N ALA A 207 -2.85 -5.87 10.89
CA ALA A 207 -3.83 -5.14 11.69
C ALA A 207 -4.42 -6.00 12.81
N ALA A 208 -4.67 -7.29 12.56
CA ALA A 208 -5.16 -8.22 13.57
C ALA A 208 -4.10 -8.59 14.62
N SER A 209 -2.81 -8.48 14.29
CA SER A 209 -1.69 -8.77 15.20
C SER A 209 -1.33 -7.61 16.12
N VAL A 210 -1.72 -6.38 15.77
CA VAL A 210 -1.57 -5.21 16.64
C VAL A 210 -2.67 -5.27 17.70
N ALA A 211 -2.35 -5.83 18.86
CA ALA A 211 -3.22 -5.77 20.02
C ALA A 211 -3.29 -4.33 20.52
N VAL A 212 -4.50 -3.77 20.64
CA VAL A 212 -4.71 -2.55 21.42
C VAL A 212 -4.51 -2.93 22.88
N VAL A 213 -3.34 -2.58 23.42
CA VAL A 213 -3.06 -2.74 24.84
C VAL A 213 -3.61 -1.50 25.54
N PRO A 214 -4.48 -1.64 26.55
CA PRO A 214 -4.84 -0.51 27.40
C PRO A 214 -3.59 0.04 28.09
N GLY A 215 -3.36 1.34 27.96
CA GLY A 215 -2.17 2.02 28.47
C GLY A 215 -1.36 2.71 27.39
N ALA A 216 -0.42 3.54 27.82
CA ALA A 216 0.51 4.25 26.94
C ALA A 216 1.82 3.43 26.79
N PRO A 217 2.11 2.87 25.61
CA PRO A 217 3.36 2.15 25.38
C PRO A 217 4.54 3.11 25.37
N VAL A 218 5.59 2.80 26.12
CA VAL A 218 6.85 3.56 26.13
C VAL A 218 7.67 3.14 24.92
N GLY A 219 7.80 4.08 23.98
CA GLY A 219 8.62 3.91 22.78
C GLY A 219 10.11 3.95 23.10
N ASP A 220 10.55 5.00 23.79
CA ASP A 220 11.92 5.15 24.30
C ASP A 220 11.92 6.20 25.42
N THR A 221 13.02 6.34 26.15
CA THR A 221 13.22 7.42 27.12
C THR A 221 14.34 8.36 26.70
N LEU A 222 14.21 9.64 27.08
CA LEU A 222 15.22 10.64 26.75
C LEU A 222 16.40 10.57 27.74
N PRO A 223 17.66 10.68 27.27
CA PRO A 223 18.82 10.75 28.15
C PRO A 223 18.74 11.94 29.13
N GLY A 224 18.94 11.65 30.43
CA GLY A 224 18.82 12.61 31.53
C GLY A 224 17.41 12.78 32.10
N SER A 225 16.40 12.18 31.47
CA SER A 225 15.00 12.29 31.91
C SER A 225 14.71 11.56 33.22
N GLY A 226 13.63 11.98 33.88
CA GLY A 226 13.08 11.26 35.02
C GLY A 226 12.71 9.83 34.68
N ALA A 227 12.16 9.61 33.48
CA ALA A 227 11.75 8.31 33.00
C ALA A 227 12.95 7.35 32.84
N GLU A 228 14.05 7.80 32.22
CA GLU A 228 15.29 7.03 32.12
C GLU A 228 15.86 6.71 33.53
N ALA A 229 15.89 7.71 34.42
CA ALA A 229 16.41 7.54 35.77
C ALA A 229 15.57 6.55 36.61
N ALA A 230 14.27 6.47 36.37
CA ALA A 230 13.36 5.50 36.98
C ALA A 230 13.43 4.10 36.34
N GLY A 231 14.21 3.94 35.26
CA GLY A 231 14.40 2.68 34.55
C GLY A 231 13.29 2.34 33.55
N LEU A 232 12.44 3.31 33.18
CA LEU A 232 11.47 3.14 32.10
C LEU A 232 12.18 3.01 30.75
N GLY A 233 11.70 2.13 29.89
CA GLY A 233 12.32 1.91 28.59
C GLY A 233 11.38 1.31 27.54
N HIS A 234 11.95 1.06 26.36
CA HIS A 234 11.23 0.50 25.23
C HIS A 234 10.48 -0.79 25.60
N GLY A 235 9.16 -0.78 25.38
CA GLY A 235 8.30 -1.95 25.58
C GLY A 235 7.53 -1.95 26.91
N ASP A 236 7.84 -1.04 27.84
CA ASP A 236 6.99 -0.80 29.01
C ASP A 236 5.63 -0.24 28.58
N VAL A 237 4.59 -0.47 29.39
CA VAL A 237 3.25 0.07 29.14
C VAL A 237 2.75 0.72 30.41
N ILE A 238 2.56 2.03 30.37
CA ILE A 238 2.03 2.82 31.49
C ILE A 238 0.52 2.64 31.55
N THR A 239 0.02 2.22 32.71
CA THR A 239 -1.42 1.96 32.93
C THR A 239 -2.06 2.95 33.90
N ALA A 240 -1.27 3.65 34.72
CA ALA A 240 -1.75 4.72 35.58
C ALA A 240 -0.62 5.68 35.99
N ILE A 241 -0.99 6.92 36.32
CA ILE A 241 -0.14 7.93 36.98
C ILE A 241 -0.82 8.34 38.29
N ASP A 242 -0.15 8.19 39.42
CA ASP A 242 -0.70 8.48 40.77
C ASP A 242 -2.07 7.85 41.02
N GLY A 243 -2.27 6.64 40.48
CA GLY A 243 -3.53 5.89 40.57
C GLY A 243 -4.64 6.34 39.59
N GLN A 244 -4.43 7.38 38.79
CA GLN A 244 -5.32 7.75 37.69
C GLN A 244 -5.08 6.84 36.48
N PRO A 245 -6.10 6.10 35.99
CA PRO A 245 -5.93 5.20 34.85
C PRO A 245 -5.55 5.92 33.57
N VAL A 246 -4.62 5.33 32.82
CA VAL A 246 -4.18 5.80 31.50
C VAL A 246 -4.59 4.76 30.46
N ASP A 247 -5.32 5.19 29.44
CA ASP A 247 -5.85 4.28 28.40
C ASP A 247 -5.01 4.26 27.12
N ASN A 248 -4.31 5.35 26.83
CA ASN A 248 -3.50 5.57 25.62
C ASN A 248 -2.56 6.77 25.81
N GLU A 249 -1.73 7.06 24.80
CA GLU A 249 -0.77 8.16 24.79
C GLU A 249 -1.41 9.54 25.02
N SER A 250 -2.49 9.87 24.34
CA SER A 250 -3.16 11.17 24.52
C SER A 250 -3.71 11.33 25.95
N HIS A 251 -4.25 10.26 26.52
CA HIS A 251 -4.71 10.30 27.91
C HIS A 251 -3.53 10.42 28.91
N LEU A 252 -2.36 9.87 28.58
CA LEU A 252 -1.16 10.06 29.40
C LEU A 252 -0.73 11.53 29.44
N GLU A 253 -0.72 12.20 28.29
CA GLU A 253 -0.40 13.64 28.20
C GLU A 253 -1.36 14.46 29.07
N ASP A 254 -2.67 14.25 28.91
CA ASP A 254 -3.69 14.95 29.70
C ASP A 254 -3.48 14.74 31.22
N VAL A 255 -3.23 13.51 31.66
CA VAL A 255 -3.02 13.19 33.08
C VAL A 255 -1.72 13.80 33.62
N VAL A 256 -0.63 13.78 32.86
CA VAL A 256 0.66 14.35 33.31
C VAL A 256 0.59 15.87 33.39
N ASP A 257 -0.17 16.53 32.51
CA ASP A 257 -0.37 17.98 32.51
C ASP A 257 -1.23 18.45 33.69
N GLU A 258 -2.17 17.62 34.17
CA GLU A 258 -3.00 17.93 35.34
C GLU A 258 -2.27 17.76 36.68
N VAL A 259 -1.19 16.98 36.71
CA VAL A 259 -0.41 16.76 37.93
C VAL A 259 0.62 17.88 38.10
N ASP A 260 0.63 18.54 39.26
CA ASP A 260 1.61 19.57 39.62
C ASP A 260 2.80 19.02 40.42
N ASP A 261 2.68 17.79 40.92
CA ASP A 261 3.70 17.19 41.79
C ASP A 261 5.02 16.96 41.04
N ALA A 262 6.13 17.18 41.75
CA ALA A 262 7.49 17.01 41.21
C ALA A 262 7.88 15.53 41.06
N THR A 263 7.15 14.63 41.70
CA THR A 263 7.36 13.18 41.63
C THR A 263 6.02 12.51 41.45
N VAL A 264 5.94 11.57 40.51
CA VAL A 264 4.72 10.81 40.20
C VAL A 264 4.98 9.32 40.29
N GLU A 265 4.01 8.56 40.78
CA GLU A 265 4.03 7.11 40.73
C GLU A 265 3.48 6.63 39.38
N VAL A 266 4.30 5.92 38.62
CA VAL A 266 3.93 5.35 37.32
C VAL A 266 3.67 3.87 37.49
N SER A 267 2.41 3.47 37.30
CA SER A 267 2.02 2.06 37.27
C SER A 267 2.27 1.47 35.89
N LEU A 268 2.92 0.30 35.86
CA LEU A 268 3.22 -0.43 34.63
C LEU A 268 2.31 -1.64 34.49
N ARG A 269 2.02 -2.03 33.25
CA ARG A 269 1.25 -3.24 32.95
C ARG A 269 1.98 -4.49 33.45
N ASP A 270 3.28 -4.54 33.22
CA ASP A 270 4.16 -5.64 33.59
C ASP A 270 5.26 -5.08 34.50
N GLY A 271 5.27 -5.47 35.78
CA GLY A 271 6.28 -5.02 36.75
C GLY A 271 5.69 -4.28 37.95
N ASP A 272 6.57 -3.84 38.84
CA ASP A 272 6.22 -3.03 40.00
C ASP A 272 6.08 -1.54 39.59
N PRO A 273 5.22 -0.75 40.25
CA PRO A 273 5.16 0.69 40.03
C PRO A 273 6.51 1.36 40.29
N VAL A 274 6.85 2.35 39.47
CA VAL A 274 8.10 3.12 39.60
C VAL A 274 7.81 4.58 39.91
N THR A 275 8.61 5.18 40.77
CA THR A 275 8.52 6.62 41.06
C THR A 275 9.39 7.38 40.06
N VAL A 276 8.77 8.29 39.32
CA VAL A 276 9.43 9.15 38.33
C VAL A 276 9.54 10.57 38.90
N GLU A 277 10.77 11.07 39.02
CA GLU A 277 11.02 12.50 39.29
C GLU A 277 10.83 13.28 37.98
N ARG A 278 9.85 14.18 37.93
CA ARG A 278 9.63 15.02 36.75
C ARG A 278 10.76 16.04 36.63
N ARG A 279 11.27 16.18 35.41
CA ARG A 279 12.42 17.03 35.10
C ARG A 279 12.11 17.85 33.87
N LEU A 280 12.29 19.16 33.98
CA LEU A 280 12.18 20.07 32.86
C LEU A 280 13.50 20.05 32.07
N LEU A 281 13.44 19.55 30.83
CA LEU A 281 14.61 19.36 29.97
C LEU A 281 14.54 20.27 28.74
N ILE A 282 15.70 20.74 28.29
CA ILE A 282 15.79 21.60 27.10
C ILE A 282 16.04 20.74 25.86
N PHE A 283 15.02 20.61 25.02
CA PHE A 283 15.09 19.87 23.76
C PHE A 283 15.56 20.74 22.59
N GLY A 284 15.24 22.04 22.62
CA GLY A 284 15.54 22.99 21.54
C GLY A 284 15.42 24.43 22.02
N ALA A 285 16.05 25.35 21.30
CA ALA A 285 15.85 26.79 21.48
C ALA A 285 15.91 27.51 20.14
N VAL A 286 15.49 28.78 20.14
CA VAL A 286 15.71 29.69 19.01
C VAL A 286 17.22 29.90 18.82
N PRO A 287 17.75 29.82 17.60
CA PRO A 287 19.18 30.01 17.35
C PRO A 287 19.70 31.32 17.93
N GLY A 288 20.80 31.24 18.69
CA GLY A 288 21.47 32.39 19.32
C GLY A 288 20.93 32.77 20.71
N VAL A 289 19.99 32.02 21.29
CA VAL A 289 19.44 32.29 22.64
C VAL A 289 20.09 31.44 23.72
N ALA A 290 20.22 30.13 23.48
CA ALA A 290 20.69 29.17 24.49
C ALA A 290 21.57 28.07 23.88
N ASP A 291 22.31 28.41 22.81
CA ASP A 291 23.07 27.45 21.99
C ASP A 291 24.10 26.64 22.81
N ASP A 292 24.59 27.20 23.92
CA ASP A 292 25.58 26.55 24.80
C ASP A 292 24.98 25.44 25.69
N ILE A 293 23.65 25.44 25.89
CA ILE A 293 22.94 24.50 26.77
C ILE A 293 21.93 23.61 26.04
N VAL A 294 21.67 23.86 24.75
CA VAL A 294 20.72 23.09 23.92
C VAL A 294 21.44 21.96 23.17
N GLY A 295 20.73 20.84 22.94
CA GLY A 295 21.25 19.74 22.09
C GLY A 295 22.37 18.92 22.73
N GLN A 296 22.44 18.94 24.06
CA GLN A 296 23.43 18.23 24.85
C GLN A 296 23.01 16.79 25.13
N ASP A 297 23.99 15.89 25.37
CA ASP A 297 23.74 14.51 25.78
C ASP A 297 24.52 14.20 27.08
N PRO A 298 23.83 13.90 28.22
CA PRO A 298 22.38 13.92 28.39
C PRO A 298 21.81 15.35 28.29
N LEU A 299 20.50 15.47 28.06
CA LEU A 299 19.83 16.77 27.92
C LEU A 299 20.00 17.63 29.18
N THR A 300 20.13 18.95 28.99
CA THR A 300 20.28 19.92 30.09
C THR A 300 18.98 20.05 30.87
N ARG A 301 19.05 20.02 32.20
CA ARG A 301 17.91 20.18 33.11
C ARG A 301 17.82 21.64 33.60
N ILE A 302 16.64 22.24 33.48
CA ILE A 302 16.31 23.49 34.17
C ILE A 302 15.90 23.12 35.60
N THR A 303 16.54 23.75 36.58
CA THR A 303 16.26 23.55 38.01
C THR A 303 15.48 24.71 38.62
N ALA A 304 15.69 25.94 38.12
CA ALA A 304 14.96 27.11 38.57
C ALA A 304 14.92 28.21 37.50
N VAL A 305 13.96 29.12 37.65
CA VAL A 305 13.82 30.36 36.87
C VAL A 305 13.78 31.52 37.85
N ASP A 306 14.74 32.44 37.76
CA ASP A 306 14.90 33.59 38.67
C ASP A 306 14.82 33.21 40.17
N GLY A 307 15.45 32.11 40.55
CA GLY A 307 15.45 31.57 41.92
C GLY A 307 14.19 30.78 42.31
N THR A 308 13.20 30.68 41.43
CA THR A 308 11.99 29.86 41.64
C THR A 308 12.20 28.46 41.06
N ALA A 309 12.15 27.43 41.91
CA ALA A 309 12.33 26.06 41.46
C ALA A 309 11.22 25.62 40.49
N VAL A 310 11.60 25.03 39.35
CA VAL A 310 10.66 24.54 38.33
C VAL A 310 11.02 23.12 37.92
N ASN A 311 10.01 22.28 37.73
CA ASN A 311 10.18 20.88 37.30
C ASN A 311 9.19 20.45 36.20
N THR A 312 8.26 21.33 35.84
CA THR A 312 7.18 21.10 34.86
C THR A 312 7.08 22.28 33.91
N GLU A 313 6.48 22.08 32.74
CA GLU A 313 6.26 23.16 31.76
C GLU A 313 5.29 24.20 32.32
N ALA A 314 4.20 23.79 32.98
CA ALA A 314 3.27 24.71 33.62
C ALA A 314 3.93 25.60 34.69
N ALA A 315 4.83 25.03 35.50
CA ALA A 315 5.59 25.79 36.51
C ALA A 315 6.60 26.75 35.85
N PHE A 316 7.20 26.35 34.73
CA PHE A 316 8.08 27.21 33.95
C PHE A 316 7.32 28.38 33.34
N ASP A 317 6.20 28.12 32.66
CA ASP A 317 5.34 29.14 32.06
C ASP A 317 4.86 30.14 33.10
N ALA A 318 4.44 29.66 34.26
CA ALA A 318 4.04 30.53 35.38
C ALA A 318 5.20 31.39 35.89
N ALA A 319 6.44 30.86 35.90
CA ALA A 319 7.61 31.58 36.37
C ALA A 319 8.10 32.65 35.37
N VAL A 320 7.84 32.50 34.07
CA VAL A 320 8.25 33.47 33.03
C VAL A 320 7.12 34.41 32.57
N ALA A 321 5.87 34.17 32.98
CA ALA A 321 4.69 34.85 32.43
C ALA A 321 4.71 36.38 32.53
N ASP A 322 5.25 36.92 33.61
CA ASP A 322 5.21 38.36 33.93
C ASP A 322 6.50 39.11 33.55
N ASP A 323 7.54 38.41 33.10
CA ASP A 323 8.88 38.96 32.90
C ASP A 323 9.34 38.88 31.44
N SER A 324 9.91 39.98 30.93
CA SER A 324 10.45 40.04 29.56
C SER A 324 11.83 39.37 29.41
N THR A 325 12.47 39.05 30.54
CA THR A 325 13.80 38.43 30.63
C THR A 325 13.81 37.57 31.89
N ALA A 326 14.31 36.34 31.78
CA ALA A 326 14.42 35.42 32.90
C ALA A 326 15.81 34.78 32.93
N THR A 327 16.33 34.50 34.13
CA THR A 327 17.57 33.76 34.34
C THR A 327 17.24 32.29 34.54
N LEU A 328 17.75 31.43 33.67
CA LEU A 328 17.60 29.98 33.78
C LEU A 328 18.73 29.41 34.62
N GLU A 329 18.41 28.81 35.74
CA GLU A 329 19.36 28.01 36.52
C GLU A 329 19.29 26.57 36.01
N THR A 330 20.41 26.05 35.52
CA THR A 330 20.51 24.69 35.00
C THR A 330 21.55 23.87 35.73
N ASP A 331 21.52 22.56 35.55
CA ASP A 331 22.56 21.63 36.03
C ASP A 331 23.95 21.87 35.39
N ARG A 332 24.04 22.75 34.39
CA ARG A 332 25.26 23.13 33.67
C ARG A 332 25.67 24.58 33.86
N GLY A 333 24.95 25.33 34.71
CA GLY A 333 25.19 26.75 34.99
C GLY A 333 24.03 27.65 34.62
N ASN A 334 24.13 28.93 34.95
CA ASN A 334 23.04 29.89 34.75
C ASN A 334 23.14 30.55 33.38
N VAL A 335 22.01 30.69 32.68
CA VAL A 335 21.89 31.30 31.33
C VAL A 335 20.82 32.38 31.33
#